data_AF-A0A1R1LT31-F1
#
_entry.id   AF-A0A1R1LT31-F1
#
_cell.length_a   1.000
_cell.length_b   1.000
_cell.length_c   1.000
_cell.angle_alpha   90.00
_cell.angle_beta   90.00
_cell.angle_gamma   90.00
#
_symmetry.space_group_name_H-M   'P 1'
#
loop_
_entity.id
_entity.type
_entity.pdbx_description
1 polymer ?
#
loop_
_entity_poly.entity_id
_entity_poly.type
_entity_poly.pdbx_seq_one_letter_code
_entity_poly.pdbx_strand_id
1 'polypeptide(L)'
;MTMPDRLIRTADGLTGGMLVVLGLCQAVVGVSWWVWPTAGRLAAVDWLPVTAGTSTGLGWWLVSAGTITALGGALSRHRRLEVTAFVANTIGHFWVAFLYVVGGAAGSASAATAGPGAIWYLVLLTLGVYVAVRYPRETAQNREEPTR
;
A
#
# COMPACT_ATOMS: atom_id res chain seq x y z
N MET A 1 24.90 -23.52 -7.36
CA MET A 1 24.45 -22.41 -6.49
C MET A 1 23.39 -21.64 -7.23
N THR A 2 22.12 -21.99 -7.01
CA THR A 2 20.97 -21.28 -7.57
C THR A 2 20.83 -19.96 -6.82
N MET A 3 21.02 -18.83 -7.50
CA MET A 3 20.69 -17.54 -6.90
C MET A 3 19.19 -17.52 -6.61
N PRO A 4 18.74 -17.15 -5.39
CA PRO A 4 17.32 -17.00 -5.12
C PRO A 4 16.76 -15.96 -6.08
N ASP A 5 15.65 -16.28 -6.74
CA ASP A 5 14.99 -15.40 -7.70
C ASP A 5 14.69 -14.05 -7.06
N ARG A 6 15.49 -13.05 -7.41
CA ARG A 6 15.27 -11.66 -7.04
C ARG A 6 14.51 -11.01 -8.18
N LEU A 7 13.24 -10.67 -7.95
CA LEU A 7 12.43 -9.85 -8.87
C LEU A 7 13.12 -8.52 -9.18
N ILE A 8 13.86 -7.96 -8.22
CA ILE A 8 14.63 -6.73 -8.35
C ILE A 8 16.00 -6.95 -7.70
N ARG A 9 17.08 -6.60 -8.41
CA ARG A 9 18.47 -6.88 -7.99
C ARG A 9 18.82 -6.36 -6.59
N THR A 10 18.19 -5.26 -6.17
CA THR A 10 18.41 -4.62 -4.86
C THR A 10 17.45 -5.09 -3.76
N ALA A 11 16.34 -5.74 -4.13
CA ALA A 11 15.36 -6.25 -3.20
C ALA A 11 15.78 -7.62 -2.67
N ASP A 12 15.63 -7.82 -1.36
CA ASP A 12 15.79 -9.12 -0.73
C ASP A 12 14.49 -9.93 -0.89
N GLY A 13 14.58 -11.00 -1.67
CA GLY A 13 13.53 -12.01 -1.84
C GLY A 13 12.22 -11.49 -2.45
N LEU A 14 11.19 -12.34 -2.39
CA LEU A 14 9.85 -12.07 -2.91
C LEU A 14 9.18 -10.89 -2.19
N THR A 15 9.38 -10.78 -0.88
CA THR A 15 8.78 -9.72 -0.04
C THR A 15 9.25 -8.33 -0.46
N GLY A 16 10.55 -8.13 -0.66
CA GLY A 16 11.09 -6.84 -1.14
C GLY A 16 10.57 -6.48 -2.52
N GLY A 17 10.58 -7.44 -3.46
CA GLY A 17 10.06 -7.24 -4.82
C GLY A 17 8.58 -6.87 -4.82
N MET A 18 7.78 -7.54 -3.98
CA MET A 18 6.35 -7.24 -3.87
C MET A 18 6.08 -5.86 -3.28
N LEU A 19 6.84 -5.43 -2.27
CA LEU A 19 6.74 -4.08 -1.74
C LEU A 19 7.02 -3.03 -2.82
N VAL A 20 7.96 -3.28 -3.73
CA VAL A 20 8.17 -2.37 -4.87
C VAL A 20 6.91 -2.28 -5.74
N VAL A 21 6.34 -3.41 -6.13
CA VAL A 21 5.14 -3.45 -6.98
C VAL A 21 3.96 -2.77 -6.29
N LEU A 22 3.71 -3.08 -5.02
CA LEU A 22 2.63 -2.47 -4.23
C LEU A 22 2.82 -0.97 -4.08
N GLY A 23 4.04 -0.53 -3.77
CA GLY A 23 4.36 0.89 -3.65
C GLY A 23 4.16 1.67 -4.95
N LEU A 24 4.60 1.11 -6.08
CA LEU A 24 4.35 1.71 -7.40
C LEU A 24 2.86 1.77 -7.72
N CYS A 25 2.12 0.69 -7.47
CA CYS A 25 0.68 0.64 -7.69
C CYS A 25 -0.03 1.71 -6.85
N GLN A 26 0.33 1.83 -5.56
CA GLN A 26 -0.20 2.85 -4.66
C GLN A 26 0.12 4.27 -5.14
N ALA A 27 1.34 4.52 -5.62
CA ALA A 27 1.72 5.82 -6.16
C ALA A 27 0.94 6.16 -7.43
N VAL A 28 0.75 5.21 -8.35
CA VAL A 28 -0.08 5.39 -9.55
C VAL A 28 -1.53 5.67 -9.18
N VAL A 29 -2.08 4.96 -8.20
CA VAL A 29 -3.43 5.24 -7.68
C VAL A 29 -3.48 6.66 -7.12
N GLY A 30 -2.48 7.09 -6.34
CA GLY A 30 -2.37 8.47 -5.85
C GLY A 30 -2.35 9.52 -6.97
N VAL A 31 -1.55 9.32 -8.02
CA VAL A 31 -1.56 10.20 -9.20
C VAL A 31 -2.94 10.23 -9.87
N SER A 32 -3.63 9.08 -9.93
CA SER A 32 -4.96 9.01 -10.54
C SER A 32 -6.01 9.84 -9.81
N TRP A 33 -5.82 10.16 -8.52
CA TRP A 33 -6.70 11.08 -7.79
C TRP A 33 -6.63 12.52 -8.33
N TRP A 34 -5.52 12.90 -8.98
CA TRP A 34 -5.37 14.21 -9.63
C TRP A 34 -5.78 14.20 -11.08
N VAL A 35 -5.35 13.18 -11.83
CA VAL A 35 -5.53 13.14 -13.28
C VAL A 35 -6.97 12.74 -13.65
N TRP A 36 -7.58 11.84 -12.86
CA TRP A 36 -8.93 11.33 -13.12
C TRP A 36 -9.76 11.24 -11.81
N PRO A 37 -10.13 12.38 -11.21
CA PRO A 37 -11.06 12.39 -10.09
C PRO A 37 -12.44 11.92 -10.54
N THR A 38 -12.97 10.90 -9.90
CA THR A 38 -14.34 10.41 -10.15
C THR A 38 -15.30 10.95 -9.10
N ALA A 39 -16.59 11.08 -9.44
CA ALA A 39 -17.61 11.51 -8.48
C ALA A 39 -17.61 10.65 -7.20
N GLY A 40 -17.40 9.33 -7.33
CA GLY A 40 -17.30 8.43 -6.17
C GLY A 40 -16.09 8.67 -5.26
N ARG A 41 -14.95 9.12 -5.81
CA ARG A 41 -13.76 9.50 -5.02
C ARG A 41 -13.99 10.79 -4.25
N LEU A 42 -14.61 11.77 -4.89
CA LEU A 42 -14.94 13.05 -4.27
C LEU A 42 -16.00 12.86 -3.17
N ALA A 43 -17.05 12.11 -3.46
CA ALA A 43 -18.10 11.75 -2.50
C ALA A 43 -17.57 11.05 -1.23
N ALA A 44 -16.50 10.26 -1.36
CA ALA A 44 -15.86 9.59 -0.22
C ALA A 44 -15.19 10.54 0.77
N VAL A 45 -14.94 11.80 0.39
CA VAL A 45 -14.14 12.75 1.17
C VAL A 45 -14.84 14.10 1.39
N ASP A 46 -16.01 14.30 0.80
CA ASP A 46 -16.79 15.55 0.82
C ASP A 46 -17.31 15.92 2.22
N TRP A 47 -17.40 14.93 3.12
CA TRP A 47 -17.78 15.12 4.52
C TRP A 47 -16.65 15.67 5.42
N LEU A 48 -15.40 15.72 4.93
CA LEU A 48 -14.28 16.23 5.72
C LEU A 48 -14.34 17.77 5.80
N PRO A 49 -14.24 18.36 7.01
CA PRO A 49 -14.27 19.80 7.16
C PRO A 49 -13.00 20.45 6.60
N VAL A 50 -13.18 21.14 5.47
CA VAL A 50 -12.47 22.34 4.97
C VAL A 50 -11.43 22.20 3.84
N THR A 51 -11.68 23.08 2.84
CA THR A 51 -10.90 23.61 1.70
C THR A 51 -10.54 22.70 0.52
N ALA A 52 -10.87 23.19 -0.67
CA ALA A 52 -10.43 22.72 -1.97
C ALA A 52 -8.98 22.21 -1.94
N GLY A 53 -8.83 20.89 -2.09
CA GLY A 53 -7.54 20.23 -1.98
C GLY A 53 -7.55 18.90 -1.24
N THR A 54 -8.68 18.45 -0.68
CA THR A 54 -8.77 17.17 0.06
C THR A 54 -8.46 15.96 -0.83
N SER A 55 -9.00 15.92 -2.05
CA SER A 55 -8.66 14.91 -3.06
C SER A 55 -7.19 15.00 -3.48
N THR A 56 -6.68 16.22 -3.65
CA THR A 56 -5.28 16.46 -4.01
C THR A 56 -4.32 16.04 -2.90
N GLY A 57 -4.64 16.35 -1.65
CA GLY A 57 -3.88 15.96 -0.46
C GLY A 57 -3.87 14.45 -0.26
N LEU A 58 -5.00 13.77 -0.51
CA LEU A 58 -5.06 12.31 -0.51
C LEU A 58 -4.25 11.68 -1.64
N GLY A 59 -4.28 12.29 -2.83
CA GLY A 59 -3.37 11.91 -3.91
C GLY A 59 -1.91 12.02 -3.48
N TRP A 60 -1.51 13.13 -2.84
CA TRP A 60 -0.13 13.33 -2.36
C TRP A 60 0.25 12.35 -1.26
N TRP A 61 -0.68 12.06 -0.35
CA TRP A 61 -0.52 11.06 0.67
C TRP A 61 -0.23 9.68 0.08
N LEU A 62 -1.07 9.24 -0.87
CA LEU A 62 -0.90 7.96 -1.55
C LEU A 62 0.40 7.89 -2.37
N VAL A 63 0.76 8.97 -3.07
CA VAL A 63 2.04 9.06 -3.80
C VAL A 63 3.23 8.95 -2.85
N SER A 64 3.19 9.68 -1.73
CA SER A 64 4.27 9.68 -0.75
C SER A 64 4.42 8.32 -0.09
N ALA A 65 3.31 7.75 0.39
CA ALA A 65 3.30 6.43 1.01
C ALA A 65 3.71 5.33 0.00
N GLY A 66 3.21 5.38 -1.23
CA GLY A 66 3.62 4.46 -2.30
C GLY A 66 5.10 4.57 -2.64
N THR A 67 5.65 5.78 -2.67
CA THR A 67 7.08 6.01 -2.90
C THR A 67 7.93 5.46 -1.76
N ILE A 68 7.54 5.70 -0.50
CA ILE A 68 8.21 5.13 0.68
C ILE A 68 8.17 3.61 0.65
N THR A 69 7.02 3.03 0.32
CA THR A 69 6.85 1.59 0.17
C THR A 69 7.75 1.02 -0.92
N ALA A 70 7.80 1.68 -2.09
CA ALA A 70 8.63 1.22 -3.19
C ALA A 70 10.12 1.30 -2.87
N LEU A 71 10.58 2.41 -2.29
CA LEU A 71 11.97 2.57 -1.90
C LEU A 71 12.38 1.60 -0.79
N GLY A 72 11.55 1.41 0.24
CA GLY A 72 11.86 0.46 1.31
C GLY A 72 11.78 -1.00 0.86
N GLY A 73 10.95 -1.32 -0.15
CA GLY A 73 10.99 -2.62 -0.83
C GLY A 73 12.27 -2.82 -1.64
N ALA A 74 12.69 -1.81 -2.41
CA ALA A 74 13.92 -1.84 -3.19
C ALA A 74 15.17 -1.89 -2.31
N LEU A 75 15.08 -1.41 -1.07
CA LEU A 75 16.15 -1.42 -0.06
C LEU A 75 15.86 -2.38 1.10
N SER A 76 15.03 -3.40 0.87
CA SER A 76 14.54 -4.32 1.93
C SER A 76 15.66 -5.09 2.63
N ARG A 77 16.88 -5.12 2.07
CA ARG A 77 18.08 -5.57 2.77
C ARG A 77 18.25 -4.96 4.16
N HIS A 78 17.80 -3.73 4.36
CA HIS A 78 17.76 -3.10 5.68
C HIS A 78 16.39 -3.30 6.32
N ARG A 79 16.32 -4.13 7.37
CA ARG A 79 15.06 -4.48 8.08
C ARG A 79 14.20 -3.26 8.44
N ARG A 80 14.82 -2.17 8.89
CA ARG A 80 14.09 -0.94 9.24
C ARG A 80 13.33 -0.37 8.04
N LEU A 81 13.96 -0.35 6.86
CA LEU A 81 13.33 0.17 5.63
C LEU A 81 12.22 -0.74 5.12
N GLU A 82 12.39 -2.05 5.24
CA GLU A 82 11.34 -3.03 4.91
C GLU A 82 10.11 -2.85 5.79
N VAL A 83 10.30 -2.74 7.11
CA VAL A 83 9.21 -2.49 8.07
C VAL A 83 8.54 -1.15 7.79
N THR A 84 9.32 -0.08 7.55
CA THR A 84 8.77 1.23 7.17
C THR A 84 7.95 1.16 5.90
N ALA A 85 8.42 0.45 4.86
CA ALA A 85 7.68 0.25 3.63
C ALA A 85 6.35 -0.49 3.86
N PHE A 86 6.37 -1.49 4.73
CA PHE A 86 5.19 -2.26 5.08
C PHE A 86 4.14 -1.43 5.81
N VAL A 87 4.59 -0.64 6.79
CA VAL A 87 3.74 0.29 7.55
C VAL A 87 3.17 1.35 6.62
N ALA A 88 3.99 1.95 5.75
CA ALA A 88 3.54 2.95 4.78
C ALA A 88 2.48 2.38 3.81
N ASN A 89 2.67 1.15 3.33
CA ASN A 89 1.69 0.48 2.47
C ASN A 89 0.36 0.26 3.20
N THR A 90 0.46 -0.25 4.43
CA THR A 90 -0.70 -0.60 5.26
C THR A 90 -1.50 0.65 5.62
N ILE A 91 -0.85 1.67 6.18
CA ILE A 91 -1.51 2.92 6.57
C ILE A 91 -2.09 3.61 5.34
N GLY A 92 -1.36 3.66 4.23
CA GLY A 92 -1.82 4.32 3.01
C GLY A 92 -3.13 3.75 2.47
N HIS A 93 -3.22 2.43 2.32
CA HIS A 93 -4.43 1.77 1.85
C HIS A 93 -5.55 1.75 2.90
N PHE A 94 -5.21 1.51 4.17
CA PHE A 94 -6.18 1.51 5.26
C PHE A 94 -6.89 2.87 5.37
N TRP A 95 -6.12 3.96 5.33
CA TRP A 95 -6.68 5.29 5.47
C TRP A 95 -7.69 5.60 4.37
N VAL A 96 -7.41 5.26 3.12
CA VAL A 96 -8.36 5.51 2.03
C VAL A 96 -9.57 4.60 2.10
N ALA A 97 -9.39 3.31 2.44
CA ALA A 97 -10.52 2.42 2.70
C ALA A 97 -11.45 2.96 3.79
N PHE A 98 -10.86 3.46 4.88
CA PHE A 98 -11.58 4.08 5.99
C PHE A 98 -12.40 5.29 5.52
N LEU A 99 -11.84 6.17 4.68
CA LEU A 99 -12.58 7.33 4.16
C LEU A 99 -13.80 6.92 3.32
N TYR A 100 -13.69 5.88 2.51
CA TYR A 100 -14.84 5.35 1.76
C TYR A 100 -15.94 4.80 2.68
N VAL A 101 -15.56 4.11 3.75
CA VAL A 101 -16.52 3.58 4.74
C VAL A 101 -17.21 4.73 5.49
N VAL A 102 -16.43 5.69 6.00
CA VAL A 102 -16.99 6.83 6.74
C VAL A 102 -17.79 7.74 5.83
N GLY A 103 -17.37 7.97 4.59
CA GLY A 103 -18.17 8.73 3.62
C GLY A 103 -19.49 8.06 3.27
N GLY A 104 -19.52 6.72 3.25
CA GLY A 104 -20.76 5.95 3.13
C GLY A 104 -21.67 6.13 4.34
N ALA A 105 -21.13 6.00 5.56
CA ALA A 105 -21.88 6.26 6.80
C ALA A 105 -22.32 7.73 6.93
N ALA A 106 -21.51 8.63 6.37
CA ALA A 106 -21.69 10.05 6.09
C ALA A 106 -23.00 10.41 5.38
N GLY A 107 -23.48 9.49 4.54
CA GLY A 107 -24.46 9.77 3.49
C GLY A 107 -23.87 10.49 2.27
N SER A 108 -22.57 10.81 2.27
CA SER A 108 -21.89 11.54 1.19
C SER A 108 -21.55 10.64 0.02
N ALA A 109 -21.21 9.37 0.28
CA ALA A 109 -20.93 8.37 -0.76
C ALA A 109 -22.08 7.36 -0.88
N SER A 110 -22.53 7.11 -2.11
CA SER A 110 -23.54 6.08 -2.36
C SER A 110 -23.02 4.69 -1.98
N ALA A 111 -23.92 3.77 -1.63
CA ALA A 111 -23.56 2.37 -1.37
C ALA A 111 -22.85 1.71 -2.56
N ALA A 112 -23.20 2.11 -3.80
CA ALA A 112 -22.57 1.63 -5.04
C ALA A 112 -21.11 2.08 -5.19
N THR A 113 -20.67 3.10 -4.45
CA THR A 113 -19.30 3.63 -4.50
C THR A 113 -18.51 3.38 -3.22
N ALA A 114 -19.17 3.43 -2.05
CA ALA A 114 -18.54 3.29 -0.74
C ALA A 114 -17.94 1.90 -0.53
N GLY A 115 -18.76 0.86 -0.71
CA GLY A 115 -18.34 -0.53 -0.53
C GLY A 115 -17.24 -0.95 -1.51
N PRO A 116 -17.47 -0.87 -2.83
CA PRO A 116 -16.48 -1.27 -3.83
C PRO A 116 -15.18 -0.47 -3.73
N GLY A 117 -15.28 0.84 -3.47
CA GLY A 117 -14.13 1.70 -3.25
C GLY A 117 -13.28 1.22 -2.06
N ALA A 118 -13.89 1.02 -0.90
CA ALA A 118 -13.20 0.51 0.28
C ALA A 118 -12.56 -0.87 0.04
N ILE A 119 -13.30 -1.80 -0.59
CA ILE A 119 -12.83 -3.15 -0.89
C ILE A 119 -11.55 -3.12 -1.73
N TRP A 120 -11.48 -2.26 -2.75
CA TRP A 120 -10.30 -2.18 -3.62
C TRP A 120 -9.02 -1.85 -2.85
N TYR A 121 -9.07 -0.87 -1.94
CA TYR A 121 -7.92 -0.52 -1.11
C TYR A 121 -7.62 -1.61 -0.06
N LEU A 122 -8.65 -2.27 0.48
CA LEU A 122 -8.46 -3.40 1.39
C LEU A 122 -7.79 -4.60 0.71
N VAL A 123 -8.10 -4.89 -0.55
CA VAL A 123 -7.44 -5.98 -1.31
C VAL A 123 -5.93 -5.75 -1.40
N LEU A 124 -5.50 -4.53 -1.73
CA LEU A 124 -4.07 -4.18 -1.81
C LEU A 124 -3.38 -4.24 -0.44
N LEU A 125 -4.08 -3.82 0.62
CA LEU A 125 -3.62 -3.99 2.00
C LEU A 125 -3.46 -5.48 2.36
N THR A 126 -4.50 -6.28 2.13
CA THR A 126 -4.52 -7.71 2.43
C THR A 126 -3.44 -8.45 1.67
N LEU A 127 -3.19 -8.09 0.41
CA LEU A 127 -2.12 -8.66 -0.40
C LEU A 127 -0.74 -8.36 0.21
N GLY A 128 -0.52 -7.12 0.66
CA GLY A 128 0.68 -6.76 1.42
C GLY A 128 0.84 -7.65 2.66
N VAL A 129 -0.16 -7.66 3.55
CA VAL A 129 -0.20 -8.45 4.80
C VAL A 129 0.04 -9.93 4.53
N TYR A 130 -0.65 -10.51 3.55
CA TYR A 130 -0.51 -11.90 3.16
C TYR A 130 0.94 -12.24 2.81
N VAL A 131 1.61 -11.37 2.04
CA VAL A 131 3.01 -11.61 1.64
C VAL A 131 3.96 -11.55 2.83
N ALA A 132 3.80 -10.61 3.77
CA ALA A 132 4.64 -10.64 4.98
C ALA A 132 4.42 -11.87 5.85
N VAL A 133 3.18 -12.36 5.96
CA VAL A 133 2.87 -13.52 6.79
C VAL A 133 3.34 -14.82 6.13
N ARG A 134 3.20 -14.95 4.81
CA ARG A 134 3.52 -16.18 4.07
C ARG A 134 4.97 -16.30 3.66
N TYR A 135 5.66 -15.18 3.47
CA TYR A 135 7.06 -15.14 3.11
C TYR A 135 7.84 -14.36 4.16
N PRO A 136 7.84 -14.85 5.42
CA PRO A 136 8.62 -14.23 6.48
C PRO A 136 10.10 -14.34 6.14
N ARG A 137 10.86 -13.28 6.47
CA ARG A 137 12.28 -13.21 6.20
C ARG A 137 13.01 -14.35 6.91
N GLU A 138 13.82 -15.11 6.18
CA GLU A 138 14.75 -16.07 6.79
C GLU A 138 15.77 -15.31 7.63
N THR A 139 15.72 -15.49 8.95
CA THR A 139 16.73 -14.98 9.88
C THR A 139 18.02 -15.78 9.74
N ALA A 140 19.17 -15.16 10.03
CA ALA A 140 20.47 -15.84 10.00
C ALA A 140 20.50 -17.14 10.84
N GLN A 141 19.71 -17.19 11.91
CA GLN A 141 19.50 -18.37 12.74
C GLN A 141 18.89 -19.57 11.98
N ASN A 142 18.02 -19.33 10.98
CA ASN A 142 17.40 -20.39 10.18
C ASN A 142 18.31 -20.90 9.05
N ARG A 143 19.43 -20.22 8.76
CA ARG A 143 20.42 -20.67 7.77
C ARG A 143 21.45 -21.64 8.33
N GLU A 144 21.57 -21.72 9.65
CA GLU A 144 22.60 -22.50 10.34
C GLU A 144 22.10 -23.85 10.88
N GLU A 145 20.84 -24.22 10.66
CA GLU A 145 20.38 -25.60 10.81
C GLU A 145 20.46 -26.31 9.44
N PRO A 146 21.62 -26.90 9.07
CA PRO A 146 21.61 -27.94 8.07
C PRO A 146 20.85 -29.11 8.70
N THR A 147 19.76 -29.50 8.03
CA THR A 147 19.06 -30.76 8.25
C THR A 147 20.06 -31.87 8.56
N ARG A 148 20.08 -32.32 9.82
CA ARG A 148 20.71 -33.59 10.21
C ARG A 148 19.77 -34.74 9.89
#